data_AF-A0A1V4RYX4-F1
#
_entry.id   AF-A0A1V4RYX4-F1
#
_cell.length_a   1.000
_cell.length_b   1.000
_cell.length_c   1.000
_cell.angle_alpha   90.00
_cell.angle_beta   90.00
_cell.angle_gamma   90.00
#
_symmetry.space_group_name_H-M   'P 1'
#
loop_
_entity.id
_entity.type
_entity.pdbx_description
1 polymer ?
#
loop_
_entity_poly.entity_id
_entity_poly.type
_entity_poly.pdbx_seq_one_letter_code
_entity_poly.pdbx_strand_id
1 'polypeptide(L)'
;GGKTNLGKVNPPPQKSGDDTEDTISLDTSDKRYASYAGIIKTRLMSRWKYPAKARENLLEGKLLLLFTLNRKGGLIDLRILEPSGITILDREAMRAVRSAAPFPPFPSSVSVARLHVKAKFDYKLTAQ
;
A
#
# COMPACT_ATOMS: atom_id res chain seq x y z
N GLY A 1 20.84 45.80 -13.53
CA GLY A 1 19.47 45.51 -13.05
C GLY A 1 19.28 44.01 -12.98
N GLY A 2 18.59 43.53 -11.94
CA GLY A 2 18.01 42.18 -11.89
C GLY A 2 18.89 41.05 -11.34
N LYS A 3 19.13 41.04 -10.02
CA LYS A 3 19.42 39.80 -9.28
C LYS A 3 18.08 39.09 -9.04
N THR A 4 17.94 37.83 -9.41
CA THR A 4 16.94 36.93 -8.81
C THR A 4 17.65 35.78 -8.12
N ASN A 5 17.32 35.67 -6.84
CA ASN A 5 17.86 34.76 -5.86
C ASN A 5 16.91 33.56 -5.72
N LEU A 6 17.49 32.38 -5.51
CA LEU A 6 17.11 31.44 -4.46
C LEU A 6 15.78 30.65 -4.60
N GLY A 7 15.79 29.62 -5.44
CA GLY A 7 15.00 28.42 -5.20
C GLY A 7 15.76 27.46 -4.28
N LYS A 8 15.69 27.67 -2.96
CA LYS A 8 16.15 26.67 -1.99
C LYS A 8 15.24 25.45 -2.14
N VAL A 9 15.74 24.41 -2.80
CA VAL A 9 15.16 23.08 -2.71
C VAL A 9 15.35 22.65 -1.25
N ASN A 10 14.28 22.59 -0.48
CA ASN A 10 14.35 22.14 0.90
C ASN A 10 14.95 20.72 0.92
N PRO A 11 16.04 20.46 1.65
CA PRO A 11 16.46 19.09 1.91
C PRO A 11 15.35 18.37 2.71
N PRO A 12 15.12 17.07 2.48
CA PRO A 12 14.14 16.33 3.25
C PRO A 12 14.45 16.45 4.76
N PRO A 13 13.43 16.66 5.61
CA PRO A 13 13.65 16.90 7.04
C PRO A 13 14.36 15.72 7.71
N GLN A 14 15.31 16.05 8.59
CA GLN A 14 16.17 15.12 9.31
C GLN A 14 15.40 14.34 10.40
N LYS A 15 15.70 13.04 10.45
CA LYS A 15 15.04 11.98 11.24
C LYS A 15 15.13 12.19 12.75
N SER A 16 13.99 12.22 13.41
CA SER A 16 13.78 11.95 14.83
C SER A 16 13.52 10.45 15.06
N GLY A 17 13.61 9.94 16.29
CA GLY A 17 13.40 8.51 16.59
C GLY A 17 12.01 7.93 16.23
N ASP A 18 11.05 8.80 15.89
CA ASP A 18 9.71 8.49 15.36
C ASP A 18 9.68 8.39 13.81
N ASP A 19 10.82 8.60 13.13
CA ASP A 19 10.99 8.63 11.67
C ASP A 19 11.72 7.39 11.13
N THR A 20 11.75 6.29 11.88
CA THR A 20 12.21 5.01 11.32
C THR A 20 11.13 4.44 10.42
N GLU A 21 11.44 4.30 9.14
CA GLU A 21 10.51 3.83 8.12
C GLU A 21 11.19 2.79 7.24
N ASP A 22 10.44 1.78 6.81
CA ASP A 22 10.87 0.82 5.79
C ASP A 22 9.80 0.66 4.72
N THR A 23 10.21 0.30 3.51
CA THR A 23 9.30 -0.05 2.42
C THR A 23 9.45 -1.51 2.04
N ILE A 24 8.35 -2.26 2.04
CA ILE A 24 8.31 -3.68 1.67
C ILE A 24 7.32 -3.93 0.55
N SER A 25 7.47 -5.05 -0.15
CA SER A 25 6.40 -5.64 -0.94
C SER A 25 5.53 -6.54 -0.06
N LEU A 26 4.22 -6.61 -0.32
CA LEU A 26 3.29 -7.46 0.44
C LEU A 26 3.61 -8.97 0.32
N ASP A 27 4.30 -9.35 -0.75
CA ASP A 27 4.81 -10.70 -1.03
C ASP A 27 6.31 -10.85 -0.69
N THR A 28 6.87 -9.96 0.15
CA THR A 28 8.27 -10.02 0.57
C THR A 28 8.64 -11.37 1.22
N SER A 29 9.84 -11.86 0.92
CA SER A 29 10.47 -13.00 1.57
C SER A 29 11.47 -12.61 2.66
N ASP A 30 11.64 -11.31 2.94
CA ASP A 30 12.50 -10.84 4.03
C ASP A 30 11.96 -11.37 5.37
N LYS A 31 12.76 -12.19 6.07
CA LYS A 31 12.37 -12.84 7.32
C LYS A 31 11.92 -11.86 8.41
N ARG A 32 12.38 -10.61 8.39
CA ARG A 32 11.95 -9.56 9.33
C ARG A 32 10.46 -9.22 9.17
N TYR A 33 9.96 -9.30 7.92
CA TYR A 33 8.65 -8.79 7.50
C TYR A 33 7.68 -9.86 7.03
N ALA A 34 8.17 -11.02 6.55
CA ALA A 34 7.36 -12.03 5.85
C ALA A 34 6.15 -12.50 6.67
N SER A 35 6.32 -12.73 7.98
CA SER A 35 5.22 -13.14 8.86
C SER A 35 4.13 -12.06 8.95
N TYR A 36 4.51 -10.81 9.17
CA TYR A 36 3.57 -9.69 9.26
C TYR A 36 2.92 -9.37 7.91
N ALA A 37 3.68 -9.41 6.82
CA ALA A 37 3.17 -9.26 5.46
C ALA A 37 2.11 -10.33 5.13
N GLY A 38 2.30 -11.57 5.58
CA GLY A 38 1.29 -12.63 5.47
C GLY A 38 -0.01 -12.29 6.19
N ILE A 39 0.07 -11.73 7.40
CA ILE A 39 -1.12 -11.28 8.16
C ILE A 39 -1.86 -10.16 7.42
N ILE A 40 -1.12 -9.15 6.92
CA ILE A 40 -1.68 -8.07 6.11
C ILE A 40 -2.37 -8.65 4.87
N LYS A 41 -1.70 -9.56 4.16
CA LYS A 41 -2.20 -10.19 2.94
C LYS A 41 -3.52 -10.92 3.20
N THR A 42 -3.58 -11.74 4.25
CA THR A 42 -4.81 -12.47 4.63
C THR A 42 -5.97 -11.52 4.91
N ARG A 43 -5.75 -10.46 5.70
CA ARG A 43 -6.81 -9.46 5.96
C ARG A 43 -7.24 -8.75 4.69
N LEU A 44 -6.28 -8.32 3.87
CA LEU A 44 -6.56 -7.63 2.62
C LEU A 44 -7.38 -8.50 1.67
N MET A 45 -6.97 -9.76 1.49
CA MET A 45 -7.70 -10.73 0.64
C MET A 45 -9.12 -11.00 1.13
N SER A 46 -9.36 -11.02 2.45
CA SER A 46 -10.73 -11.17 2.99
C SER A 46 -11.66 -10.00 2.66
N ARG A 47 -11.09 -8.82 2.36
CA ARG A 47 -11.84 -7.64 1.97
C ARG A 47 -11.90 -7.47 0.46
N TRP A 48 -10.85 -7.86 -0.26
CA TRP A 48 -10.74 -7.66 -1.69
C TRP A 48 -11.80 -8.45 -2.47
N LYS A 49 -12.50 -7.76 -3.37
CA LYS A 49 -13.53 -8.34 -4.22
C LYS A 49 -13.29 -7.90 -5.66
N TYR A 50 -13.66 -8.77 -6.60
CA TYR A 50 -13.79 -8.40 -8.00
C TYR A 50 -15.17 -7.72 -8.18
N PRO A 51 -15.23 -6.44 -8.60
CA PRO A 51 -16.51 -5.75 -8.79
C PRO A 51 -17.44 -6.48 -9.77
N ALA A 52 -18.72 -6.62 -9.43
CA ALA A 52 -19.71 -7.30 -10.29
C ALA A 52 -19.77 -6.69 -11.70
N LYS A 53 -19.88 -5.35 -11.79
CA LYS A 53 -19.85 -4.63 -13.07
C LYS A 53 -18.54 -4.85 -13.84
N ALA A 54 -17.40 -5.01 -13.17
CA ALA A 54 -16.15 -5.32 -13.86
C ALA A 54 -16.16 -6.74 -14.44
N ARG A 55 -16.70 -7.72 -13.69
CA ARG A 55 -16.88 -9.10 -14.17
C ARG A 55 -17.83 -9.17 -15.36
N GLU A 56 -18.99 -8.52 -15.28
CA GLU A 56 -20.00 -8.48 -16.33
C GLU A 56 -19.46 -7.89 -17.65
N ASN A 57 -18.56 -6.91 -17.54
CA ASN A 57 -17.93 -6.25 -18.70
C ASN A 57 -16.57 -6.86 -19.07
N LEU A 58 -16.21 -8.01 -18.50
CA LEU A 58 -14.96 -8.72 -18.75
C LEU A 58 -13.69 -7.85 -18.55
N LEU A 59 -13.71 -6.94 -17.57
CA LEU A 59 -12.65 -5.96 -17.34
C LEU A 59 -11.54 -6.50 -16.45
N GLU A 60 -10.38 -6.78 -17.04
CA GLU A 60 -9.17 -7.18 -16.31
C GLU A 60 -8.19 -6.01 -16.13
N GLY A 61 -7.27 -6.13 -15.18
CA GLY A 61 -6.26 -5.10 -14.96
C GLY A 61 -5.37 -5.36 -13.76
N LYS A 62 -4.19 -4.74 -13.79
CA LYS A 62 -3.20 -4.82 -12.72
C LYS A 62 -2.93 -3.45 -12.15
N LEU A 63 -2.87 -3.34 -10.83
CA LEU A 63 -2.47 -2.09 -10.20
C LEU A 63 -1.52 -2.31 -9.03
N LEU A 64 -0.74 -1.27 -8.75
CA LEU A 64 0.19 -1.21 -7.62
C LEU A 64 -0.24 -0.10 -6.66
N LEU A 65 -0.58 -0.48 -5.43
CA LEU A 65 -0.82 0.45 -4.34
C LEU A 65 0.41 0.60 -3.45
N LEU A 66 0.56 1.77 -2.84
CA LEU A 66 1.41 2.00 -1.68
C LEU A 66 0.53 2.48 -0.53
N PHE A 67 0.62 1.81 0.61
CA PHE A 67 -0.02 2.27 1.84
C PHE A 67 0.95 2.24 3.01
N THR A 68 0.76 3.17 3.94
CA THR A 68 1.64 3.36 5.09
C THR A 68 0.90 2.98 6.35
N LEU A 69 1.49 2.12 7.17
CA LEU A 69 0.97 1.74 8.48
C LEU A 69 1.82 2.36 9.59
N ASN A 70 1.18 2.77 10.68
CA ASN A 70 1.88 3.06 11.94
C ASN A 70 2.09 1.78 12.75
N ARG A 71 2.93 1.87 13.78
CA ARG A 71 3.24 0.75 14.68
C ARG A 71 2.03 0.08 15.35
N LYS A 72 0.91 0.80 15.51
CA LYS A 72 -0.36 0.26 16.04
C LYS A 72 -1.20 -0.45 14.97
N GLY A 73 -0.71 -0.53 13.73
CA GLY A 73 -1.40 -1.12 12.58
C GLY A 73 -2.44 -0.21 11.93
N GLY A 74 -2.49 1.08 12.32
CA GLY A 74 -3.36 2.07 11.73
C GLY A 74 -2.87 2.52 10.35
N LEU A 75 -3.79 2.68 9.40
CA LEU A 75 -3.53 3.20 8.06
C LEU A 75 -3.32 4.73 8.11
N ILE A 76 -2.13 5.19 7.71
CA ILE A 76 -1.74 6.61 7.70
C ILE A 76 -1.93 7.22 6.30
N ASP A 77 -1.43 6.54 5.27
CA ASP A 77 -1.47 6.99 3.87
C ASP A 77 -1.86 5.83 2.96
N LEU A 78 -2.49 6.15 1.83
CA LEU A 78 -2.87 5.20 0.78
C LEU A 78 -2.93 5.91 -0.57
N ARG A 79 -2.12 5.47 -1.52
CA ARG A 79 -2.09 5.99 -2.88
C ARG A 79 -1.86 4.91 -3.92
N ILE A 80 -2.30 5.18 -5.14
CA ILE A 80 -2.01 4.37 -6.33
C ILE A 80 -0.65 4.81 -6.87
N LEU A 81 0.26 3.86 -7.06
CA LEU A 81 1.53 4.09 -7.76
C LEU A 81 1.38 3.84 -9.26
N GLU A 82 0.71 2.75 -9.61
CA GLU A 82 0.43 2.36 -11.00
C GLU A 82 -1.05 1.98 -11.09
N PRO A 83 -1.89 2.76 -11.82
CA PRO A 83 -3.30 2.46 -11.99
C PRO A 83 -3.51 1.28 -12.94
N SER A 84 -4.65 0.58 -12.81
CA SER A 84 -5.01 -0.51 -13.73
C SER A 84 -5.48 -0.05 -15.10
N GLY A 85 -5.72 1.25 -15.27
CA GLY A 85 -6.43 1.80 -16.42
C GLY A 85 -7.95 1.65 -16.33
N ILE A 86 -8.47 0.96 -15.30
CA ILE A 86 -9.90 0.72 -15.10
C ILE A 86 -10.32 1.25 -13.71
N THR A 87 -11.02 2.38 -13.70
CA THR A 87 -11.37 3.09 -12.45
C THR A 87 -12.13 2.24 -11.43
N ILE A 88 -13.00 1.31 -11.88
CA ILE A 88 -13.76 0.46 -10.94
C ILE A 88 -12.85 -0.54 -10.21
N LEU A 89 -11.78 -1.03 -10.86
CA LEU A 89 -10.79 -1.94 -10.27
C LEU A 89 -9.90 -1.19 -9.26
N ASP A 90 -9.46 0.01 -9.63
CA ASP A 90 -8.65 0.89 -8.79
C ASP A 90 -9.41 1.27 -7.51
N ARG A 91 -10.69 1.65 -7.64
CA ARG A 91 -11.56 1.98 -6.50
C ARG A 91 -11.77 0.81 -5.56
N GLU A 92 -11.98 -0.41 -6.08
CA GLU A 92 -12.11 -1.58 -5.20
C GLU A 92 -10.81 -1.87 -4.46
N ALA A 93 -9.65 -1.81 -5.12
CA ALA A 93 -8.39 -2.07 -4.44
C ALA A 93 -8.15 -1.09 -3.28
N MET A 94 -8.40 0.20 -3.50
CA MET A 94 -8.31 1.19 -2.42
C MET A 94 -9.34 0.93 -1.32
N ARG A 95 -10.58 0.58 -1.67
CA ARG A 95 -11.63 0.25 -0.68
C ARG A 95 -11.25 -0.99 0.13
N ALA A 96 -10.65 -2.01 -0.49
CA ALA A 96 -10.19 -3.21 0.18
C ALA A 96 -9.14 -2.90 1.24
N VAL A 97 -8.14 -2.07 0.92
CA VAL A 97 -7.12 -1.63 1.91
C VAL A 97 -7.75 -0.86 3.05
N ARG A 98 -8.62 0.12 2.75
CA ARG A 98 -9.34 0.91 3.78
C ARG A 98 -10.21 0.04 4.68
N SER A 99 -10.88 -0.97 4.12
CA SER A 99 -11.76 -1.89 4.85
C SER A 99 -11.01 -2.97 5.64
N ALA A 100 -9.74 -3.21 5.32
CA ALA A 100 -8.87 -4.12 6.04
C ALA A 100 -8.22 -3.45 7.25
N ALA A 101 -8.18 -2.12 7.27
CA ALA A 101 -7.70 -1.33 8.39
C ALA A 101 -8.71 -1.34 9.57
N PRO A 102 -8.22 -1.24 10.82
CA PRO A 102 -6.82 -1.31 11.20
C PRO A 102 -6.26 -2.73 11.04
N PHE A 103 -4.96 -2.83 10.74
CA PHE A 103 -4.21 -4.07 10.78
C PHE A 103 -3.75 -4.36 12.23
N PRO A 104 -3.30 -5.58 12.55
CA PRO A 104 -2.68 -5.85 13.85
C PRO A 104 -1.45 -4.95 14.06
N PRO A 105 -1.10 -4.62 15.31
CA PRO A 105 0.14 -3.92 15.61
C PRO A 105 1.37 -4.63 15.05
N PHE A 106 2.45 -3.88 14.85
CA PHE A 106 3.70 -4.45 14.37
C PHE A 106 4.26 -5.44 15.41
N PRO A 107 4.69 -6.64 14.98
CA PRO A 107 5.39 -7.55 15.88
C PRO A 107 6.76 -6.96 16.26
N SER A 108 7.38 -7.50 17.31
CA SER A 108 8.70 -7.06 17.78
C SER A 108 9.80 -7.18 16.71
N SER A 109 9.65 -8.07 15.73
CA SER A 109 10.58 -8.23 14.60
C SER A 109 10.61 -7.03 13.64
N VAL A 110 9.54 -6.24 13.63
CA VAL A 110 9.44 -5.00 12.87
C VAL A 110 9.77 -3.88 13.84
N SER A 111 10.94 -3.26 13.73
CA SER A 111 11.40 -2.21 14.67
C SER A 111 11.08 -0.79 14.23
N VAL A 112 10.70 -0.59 12.97
CA VAL A 112 10.36 0.72 12.40
C VAL A 112 9.07 1.30 12.99
N ALA A 113 8.98 2.63 13.01
CA ALA A 113 7.80 3.39 13.43
C ALA A 113 6.71 3.34 12.35
N ARG A 114 7.10 3.38 11.07
CA ARG A 114 6.18 3.27 9.92
C ARG A 114 6.63 2.22 8.92
N LEU A 115 5.66 1.54 8.31
CA LEU A 115 5.91 0.54 7.28
C LEU A 115 5.11 0.91 6.03
N HIS A 116 5.80 1.15 4.92
CA HIS A 116 5.19 1.33 3.62
C HIS A 116 5.09 -0.02 2.91
N VAL A 117 3.89 -0.40 2.51
CA VAL A 117 3.61 -1.69 1.90
C VAL A 117 3.16 -1.47 0.47
N LYS A 118 3.97 -1.96 -0.47
CA LYS A 118 3.61 -2.08 -1.89
C LYS A 118 2.75 -3.32 -2.07
N ALA A 119 1.52 -3.16 -2.57
CA ALA A 119 0.61 -4.27 -2.82
C ALA A 119 0.16 -4.30 -4.28
N LYS A 120 0.44 -5.41 -4.95
CA LYS A 120 -0.03 -5.69 -6.31
C LYS A 120 -1.41 -6.32 -6.25
N PHE A 121 -2.31 -5.82 -7.08
CA PHE A 121 -3.64 -6.38 -7.32
C PHE A 121 -3.69 -6.82 -8.78
N ASP A 122 -4.03 -8.08 -9.01
CA ASP A 122 -4.15 -8.67 -10.35
C ASP A 122 -5.59 -9.15 -10.52
N TYR A 123 -6.43 -8.37 -11.21
CA TYR A 123 -7.79 -8.77 -11.55
C TYR A 123 -7.75 -9.54 -12.86
N LYS A 124 -7.89 -10.86 -12.73
CA LYS A 124 -8.01 -11.78 -13.87
C LYS A 124 -9.29 -12.60 -13.77
N LEU A 125 -9.92 -12.81 -14.90
CA LEU A 125 -10.99 -13.75 -15.11
C LEU A 125 -10.33 -15.10 -15.36
N THR A 126 -10.28 -15.94 -14.34
CA THR A 126 -10.01 -17.36 -14.57
C THR A 126 -11.23 -17.95 -15.24
N ALA A 127 -11.06 -18.45 -16.47
CA ALA A 127 -12.04 -19.36 -17.08
C ALA A 127 -12.20 -20.57 -16.14
N GLN A 128 -13.45 -20.96 -15.86
CA GLN A 128 -13.78 -22.21 -15.17
C GLN A 128 -13.67 -23.38 -16.14
#